data_AF-A0A6V7Q970-F1
#
_entry.id   AF-A0A6V7Q970-F1
#
_cell.length_a   1.000
_cell.length_b   1.000
_cell.length_c   1.000
_cell.angle_alpha   90.00
_cell.angle_beta   90.00
_cell.angle_gamma   90.00
#
_symmetry.space_group_name_H-M   'P 1'
#
loop_
_entity.id
_entity.type
_entity.pdbx_description
1 polymer ?
#
loop_
_entity_poly.entity_id
_entity_poly.type
_entity_poly.pdbx_seq_one_letter_code
_entity_poly.pdbx_strand_id
1 'polypeptide(L)'
;MEEAAGVLKVFVGQGKRLAIRDFMSSDPYVVVRVGNLTAKTKVINSCLNPVWNEEFAFSVKEPLGVVKFEVFDRDRFKHDDKMGHAFLDLQPIAGASKLKRALQLTTAGETKLRKVAPNPDNCLLADSFVTHTDGEIVLDARLRLCDVESGELFVTVKWIDCAAAAAATVALVMQQLDDRVNVLILLYSPPQFASSPFALPPPLSPLHLQSEIRIQRL
;
A
#
# COMPACT_ATOMS: atom_id res chain seq x y z
N MET A 1 14.92 -16.67 -19.96
CA MET A 1 14.77 -15.45 -19.15
C MET A 1 13.74 -15.78 -18.08
N GLU A 2 14.14 -15.81 -16.82
CA GLU A 2 13.32 -16.35 -15.73
C GLU A 2 12.49 -15.21 -15.11
N GLU A 3 11.19 -15.22 -15.37
CA GLU A 3 10.23 -14.17 -15.05
C GLU A 3 10.01 -14.06 -13.52
N ALA A 4 9.83 -12.84 -13.01
CA ALA A 4 9.54 -12.63 -11.59
C ALA A 4 8.11 -13.08 -11.25
N ALA A 5 7.90 -13.72 -10.10
CA ALA A 5 6.58 -14.17 -9.68
C ALA A 5 5.68 -13.01 -9.22
N GLY A 6 6.30 -11.92 -8.75
CA GLY A 6 5.60 -10.71 -8.31
C GLY A 6 6.54 -9.71 -7.64
N VAL A 7 5.93 -8.71 -7.02
CA VAL A 7 6.61 -7.64 -6.28
C VAL A 7 6.29 -7.77 -4.80
N LEU A 8 7.34 -7.86 -3.99
CA LEU A 8 7.28 -7.83 -2.54
C LEU A 8 7.61 -6.41 -2.07
N LYS A 9 6.63 -5.71 -1.52
CA LYS A 9 6.86 -4.43 -0.83
C LYS A 9 7.08 -4.70 0.65
N VAL A 10 8.17 -4.19 1.21
CA VAL A 10 8.52 -4.33 2.62
C VAL A 10 8.57 -2.94 3.23
N PHE A 11 7.63 -2.64 4.10
CA PHE A 11 7.57 -1.40 4.87
C PHE A 11 8.18 -1.62 6.25
N VAL A 12 9.21 -0.85 6.57
CA VAL A 12 9.86 -0.79 7.88
C VAL A 12 9.32 0.44 8.61
N GLY A 13 8.40 0.22 9.55
CA GLY A 13 7.72 1.30 10.25
C GLY A 13 8.58 1.89 11.36
N GLN A 14 8.75 1.15 12.45
CA GLN A 14 9.44 1.64 13.64
C GLN A 14 10.12 0.52 14.44
N GLY A 15 11.14 0.91 15.20
CA GLY A 15 11.76 0.09 16.24
C GLY A 15 11.31 0.54 17.62
N LYS A 16 11.26 -0.38 18.59
CA LYS A 16 11.00 -0.04 20.00
C LYS A 16 11.97 -0.73 20.93
N ARG A 17 12.43 0.02 21.95
CA ARG A 17 13.33 -0.47 23.00
C ARG A 17 14.54 -1.20 22.42
N LEU A 18 15.14 -0.63 21.38
CA LEU A 18 16.34 -1.19 20.78
C LEU A 18 17.50 -1.15 21.78
N ALA A 19 18.46 -2.03 21.56
CA ALA A 19 19.66 -2.12 22.39
C ALA A 19 20.53 -0.85 22.32
N ILE A 20 21.21 -0.54 23.42
CA ILE A 20 22.19 0.54 23.49
C ILE A 20 23.52 0.00 22.97
N ARG A 21 24.14 0.68 22.01
CA ARG A 21 25.47 0.34 21.49
C ARG A 21 26.46 1.51 21.55
N ASP A 22 25.98 2.74 21.74
CA ASP A 22 26.77 3.87 22.22
C ASP A 22 26.72 4.04 23.76
N PHE A 23 27.25 5.16 24.28
CA PHE A 23 27.26 5.48 25.72
C PHE A 23 25.87 5.43 26.38
N MET A 24 24.85 5.99 25.73
CA MET A 24 23.50 6.13 26.30
C MET A 24 22.39 5.85 25.27
N SER A 25 22.73 5.62 24.00
CA SER A 25 21.80 5.52 22.89
C SER A 25 22.38 4.65 21.77
N SER A 26 21.80 4.74 20.58
CA SER A 26 22.30 4.16 19.32
C SER A 26 21.81 5.01 18.15
N ASP A 27 22.47 4.92 17.01
CA ASP A 27 22.11 5.46 15.69
C ASP A 27 21.56 4.34 14.77
N PRO A 28 20.35 3.77 15.05
CA PRO A 28 19.93 2.55 14.39
C PRO A 28 19.49 2.73 12.93
N TYR A 29 19.79 1.71 12.13
CA TYR A 29 19.20 1.47 10.81
C TYR A 29 18.93 -0.02 10.59
N VAL A 30 18.06 -0.33 9.63
CA VAL A 30 17.66 -1.71 9.32
C VAL A 30 18.16 -2.09 7.93
N VAL A 31 18.81 -3.24 7.84
CA VAL A 31 19.12 -3.92 6.58
C VAL A 31 18.04 -4.96 6.31
N VAL A 32 17.32 -4.80 5.21
CA VAL A 32 16.30 -5.73 4.75
C VAL A 32 16.91 -6.62 3.67
N ARG A 33 16.79 -7.94 3.81
CA ARG A 33 17.29 -8.91 2.83
C ARG A 33 16.20 -9.85 2.37
N VAL A 34 16.12 -10.05 1.05
CA VAL A 34 15.18 -10.95 0.40
C VAL A 34 15.94 -11.74 -0.67
N GLY A 35 16.29 -13.00 -0.37
CA GLY A 35 17.24 -13.76 -1.19
C GLY A 35 18.58 -13.03 -1.32
N ASN A 36 18.96 -12.69 -2.55
CA ASN A 36 20.20 -11.94 -2.84
C ASN A 36 19.99 -10.41 -2.86
N LEU A 37 18.75 -9.94 -2.75
CA LEU A 37 18.43 -8.51 -2.77
C LEU A 37 18.59 -7.93 -1.37
N THR A 38 19.14 -6.72 -1.27
CA THR A 38 19.37 -6.02 -0.01
C THR A 38 18.97 -4.56 -0.15
N ALA A 39 18.27 -4.03 0.85
CA ALA A 39 17.99 -2.60 1.01
C ALA A 39 18.33 -2.16 2.43
N LYS A 40 18.49 -0.85 2.64
CA LYS A 40 18.80 -0.26 3.95
C LYS A 40 17.90 0.94 4.19
N THR A 41 17.40 1.09 5.41
CA THR A 41 16.75 2.32 5.85
C THR A 41 17.79 3.42 6.07
N LYS A 42 17.30 4.65 6.23
CA LYS A 42 18.04 5.74 6.82
C LYS A 42 18.44 5.40 8.25
N VAL A 43 19.51 6.07 8.67
CA VAL A 43 19.98 6.08 10.06
C VAL A 43 19.18 7.14 10.81
N ILE A 44 18.71 6.80 12.01
CA ILE A 44 18.07 7.75 12.92
C ILE A 44 18.98 7.90 14.13
N ASN A 45 19.56 9.08 14.31
CA ASN A 45 20.60 9.27 15.30
C ASN A 45 20.04 9.33 16.73
N SER A 46 20.79 8.76 17.68
CA SER A 46 20.58 8.78 19.12
C SER A 46 19.14 8.48 19.51
N CYS A 47 18.59 7.38 18.99
CA CYS A 47 17.21 6.99 19.22
C CYS A 47 17.03 5.47 19.34
N LEU A 48 16.56 5.01 20.50
CA LEU A 48 16.21 3.60 20.74
C LEU A 48 14.77 3.24 20.34
N ASN A 49 13.99 4.22 19.88
CA ASN A 49 12.63 4.04 19.38
C ASN A 49 12.45 4.73 18.01
N PRO A 50 13.28 4.38 17.01
CA PRO A 50 13.31 5.04 15.71
C PRO A 50 12.02 4.80 14.93
N VAL A 51 11.56 5.80 14.19
CA VAL A 51 10.44 5.69 13.24
C VAL A 51 11.00 5.96 11.85
N TRP A 52 11.25 4.90 11.08
CA TRP A 52 11.83 4.99 9.74
C TRP A 52 10.77 5.31 8.68
N ASN A 53 9.62 4.62 8.73
CA ASN A 53 8.55 4.72 7.73
C ASN A 53 9.05 4.61 6.28
N GLU A 54 9.88 3.60 6.00
CA GLU A 54 10.46 3.39 4.67
C GLU A 54 9.90 2.13 4.02
N GLU A 55 9.51 2.23 2.74
CA GLU A 55 9.04 1.10 1.94
C GLU A 55 10.07 0.75 0.86
N PHE A 56 10.37 -0.54 0.72
CA PHE A 56 11.25 -1.08 -0.32
C PHE A 56 10.48 -2.07 -1.19
N ALA A 57 10.69 -2.04 -2.50
CA ALA A 57 10.09 -2.97 -3.43
C ALA A 57 11.15 -3.94 -3.98
N PHE A 58 10.87 -5.24 -3.91
CA PHE A 58 11.73 -6.31 -4.40
C PHE A 58 10.98 -7.17 -5.42
N SER A 59 11.53 -7.30 -6.63
CA SER A 59 11.05 -8.28 -7.60
C SER A 59 11.57 -9.67 -7.21
N VAL A 60 10.67 -10.56 -6.80
CA VAL A 60 11.04 -11.89 -6.30
C VAL A 60 10.36 -13.00 -7.11
N LYS A 61 11.02 -14.16 -7.12
CA LYS A 61 10.56 -15.38 -7.77
C LYS A 61 9.92 -16.30 -6.74
N GLU A 62 9.10 -17.24 -7.21
CA GLU A 62 8.62 -18.33 -6.37
C GLU A 62 9.66 -19.46 -6.28
N PRO A 63 9.72 -20.20 -5.16
CA PRO A 63 8.91 -20.02 -3.95
C PRO A 63 9.34 -18.80 -3.12
N LEU A 64 8.37 -18.13 -2.48
CA LEU A 64 8.68 -17.06 -1.53
C LEU A 64 9.38 -17.65 -0.30
N GLY A 65 10.62 -17.24 -0.06
CA GLY A 65 11.40 -17.68 1.09
C GLY A 65 11.09 -16.87 2.34
N VAL A 66 12.13 -16.36 2.98
CA VAL A 66 12.05 -15.52 4.19
C VAL A 66 12.55 -14.10 3.89
N VAL A 67 11.99 -13.11 4.56
CA VAL A 67 12.60 -11.77 4.66
C VAL A 67 13.40 -11.72 5.94
N LYS A 68 14.65 -11.26 5.86
CA LYS A 68 15.51 -11.04 7.02
C LYS A 68 15.64 -9.55 7.28
N PHE A 69 15.58 -9.19 8.55
CA PHE A 69 15.78 -7.85 9.07
C PHE A 69 16.98 -7.89 10.02
N GLU A 70 18.02 -7.14 9.73
CA GLU A 70 19.17 -6.99 10.62
C GLU A 70 19.25 -5.53 11.05
N VAL A 71 19.30 -5.29 12.36
CA VAL A 71 19.41 -3.93 12.91
C VAL A 71 20.86 -3.67 13.26
N PHE A 72 21.35 -2.48 12.92
CA PHE A 72 22.72 -2.07 13.17
C PHE A 72 22.75 -0.68 13.79
N ASP A 73 23.77 -0.44 14.61
CA ASP A 73 24.16 0.88 15.09
C ASP A 73 25.17 1.50 14.14
N ARG A 74 24.93 2.73 13.68
CA ARG A 74 25.82 3.41 12.76
C ARG A 74 26.94 4.13 13.50
N ASP A 75 28.14 3.59 13.41
CA ASP A 75 29.34 4.22 13.93
C ASP A 75 30.09 5.03 12.87
N ARG A 76 30.53 6.25 13.22
CA ARG A 76 31.32 7.09 12.29
C ARG A 76 32.76 6.63 12.11
N PHE A 77 33.35 6.00 13.12
CA PHE A 77 34.79 5.74 13.19
C PHE A 77 35.13 4.25 13.39
N LYS A 78 34.12 3.38 13.43
CA LYS A 78 34.25 1.94 13.65
C LYS A 78 33.32 1.17 12.72
N HIS A 79 33.41 -0.15 12.76
CA HIS A 79 32.41 -1.00 12.14
C HIS A 79 31.10 -0.90 12.92
N ASP A 80 30.00 -0.76 12.18
CA ASP A 80 28.64 -0.73 12.71
C ASP A 80 28.34 -1.95 13.60
N ASP A 81 27.89 -1.72 14.83
CA ASP A 81 27.57 -2.77 15.79
C ASP A 81 26.23 -3.43 15.50
N LYS A 82 26.14 -4.75 15.68
CA LYS A 82 24.88 -5.49 15.51
C LYS A 82 23.94 -5.25 16.69
N MET A 83 22.69 -4.94 16.36
CA MET A 83 21.60 -4.68 17.32
C MET A 83 20.50 -5.75 17.23
N GLY A 84 20.87 -6.96 16.85
CA GLY A 84 19.97 -8.09 16.69
C GLY A 84 19.36 -8.21 15.30
N HIS A 85 18.59 -9.27 15.11
CA HIS A 85 17.99 -9.59 13.82
C HIS A 85 16.65 -10.29 13.99
N ALA A 86 15.81 -10.27 12.96
CA ALA A 86 14.55 -11.00 12.92
C ALA A 86 14.31 -11.52 11.50
N PHE A 87 13.41 -12.49 11.38
CA PHE A 87 12.95 -12.96 10.08
C PHE A 87 11.43 -13.10 10.07
N LEU A 88 10.87 -13.04 8.86
CA LEU A 88 9.45 -13.26 8.60
C LEU A 88 9.30 -14.26 7.45
N ASP A 89 8.59 -15.34 7.73
CA ASP A 89 8.23 -16.35 6.73
C ASP A 89 7.15 -15.80 5.78
N LEU A 90 7.39 -15.92 4.48
CA LEU A 90 6.47 -15.49 3.43
C LEU A 90 5.55 -16.61 2.94
N GLN A 91 5.70 -17.85 3.41
CA GLN A 91 4.80 -18.94 3.07
C GLN A 91 3.31 -18.63 3.36
N PRO A 92 2.94 -17.97 4.48
CA PRO A 92 1.56 -17.53 4.71
C PRO A 92 1.01 -16.61 3.61
N ILE A 93 1.86 -15.71 3.09
CA ILE A 93 1.52 -14.79 2.00
C ILE A 93 1.39 -15.55 0.67
N ALA A 94 2.32 -16.47 0.38
CA ALA A 94 2.27 -17.31 -0.82
C ALA A 94 0.98 -18.16 -0.86
N GLY A 95 0.62 -18.77 0.28
CA GLY A 95 -0.61 -19.53 0.42
C GLY A 95 -1.87 -18.67 0.22
N ALA A 96 -1.86 -17.46 0.78
CA ALA A 96 -2.95 -16.50 0.62
C ALA A 96 -3.11 -16.00 -0.82
N SER A 97 -2.02 -15.75 -1.54
CA SER A 97 -2.06 -15.41 -2.98
C SER A 97 -2.66 -16.56 -3.80
N LYS A 98 -2.24 -17.80 -3.55
CA LYS A 98 -2.82 -18.99 -4.23
C LYS A 98 -4.30 -19.13 -3.96
N LEU A 99 -4.73 -18.93 -2.71
CA LEU A 99 -6.13 -18.97 -2.31
C LEU A 99 -6.94 -17.86 -2.99
N LYS A 100 -6.42 -16.62 -3.01
CA LYS A 100 -7.03 -15.48 -3.71
C LYS A 100 -7.30 -15.82 -5.18
N ARG A 101 -6.32 -16.41 -5.88
CA ARG A 101 -6.48 -16.84 -7.28
C ARG A 101 -7.52 -17.94 -7.43
N ALA A 102 -7.49 -18.96 -6.57
CA ALA A 102 -8.44 -20.08 -6.63
C ALA A 102 -9.89 -19.62 -6.39
N LEU A 103 -10.10 -18.68 -5.47
CA LEU A 103 -11.41 -18.13 -5.15
C LEU A 103 -11.84 -16.97 -6.05
N GLN A 104 -10.99 -16.55 -6.99
CA GLN A 104 -11.23 -15.38 -7.86
C GLN A 104 -11.67 -14.15 -7.06
N LEU A 105 -11.06 -13.96 -5.86
CA LEU A 105 -11.41 -12.84 -5.00
C LEU A 105 -11.17 -11.54 -5.77
N THR A 106 -12.24 -10.76 -5.93
CA THR A 106 -12.20 -9.49 -6.64
C THR A 106 -11.45 -8.46 -5.80
N THR A 107 -10.94 -7.43 -6.46
CA THR A 107 -10.17 -6.34 -5.85
C THR A 107 -10.94 -5.55 -4.78
N ALA A 108 -12.26 -5.76 -4.63
CA ALA A 108 -13.12 -4.96 -3.77
C ALA A 108 -13.33 -5.60 -2.39
N GLY A 109 -12.78 -4.95 -1.36
CA GLY A 109 -13.03 -5.27 0.06
C GLY A 109 -11.81 -5.80 0.80
N GLU A 110 -11.83 -5.66 2.12
CA GLU A 110 -10.84 -6.25 3.02
C GLU A 110 -11.29 -7.65 3.45
N THR A 111 -10.46 -8.67 3.20
CA THR A 111 -10.72 -10.04 3.66
C THR A 111 -9.55 -10.57 4.48
N LYS A 112 -9.81 -11.02 5.70
CA LYS A 112 -8.81 -11.74 6.51
C LYS A 112 -8.69 -13.18 6.02
N LEU A 113 -7.56 -13.52 5.42
CA LEU A 113 -7.34 -14.83 4.81
C LEU A 113 -6.70 -15.82 5.77
N ARG A 114 -5.78 -15.35 6.64
CA ARG A 114 -5.04 -16.25 7.54
C ARG A 114 -4.58 -15.54 8.79
N LYS A 115 -4.51 -16.28 9.89
CA LYS A 115 -3.84 -15.88 11.14
C LYS A 115 -2.49 -16.60 11.24
N VAL A 116 -1.45 -15.89 11.67
CA VAL A 116 -0.12 -16.41 11.98
C VAL A 116 0.16 -16.08 13.45
N ALA A 117 0.21 -17.12 14.29
CA ALA A 117 0.43 -16.96 15.72
C ALA A 117 1.94 -17.02 16.06
N PRO A 118 2.38 -16.35 17.14
CA PRO A 118 3.71 -16.54 17.72
C PRO A 118 4.01 -18.02 18.02
N ASN A 119 5.24 -18.45 17.72
CA ASN A 119 5.73 -19.78 18.06
C ASN A 119 7.25 -19.74 18.33
N PRO A 120 7.85 -20.80 18.90
CA PRO A 120 9.28 -20.82 19.21
C PRO A 120 10.20 -20.70 18.00
N ASP A 121 9.70 -21.01 16.80
CA ASP A 121 10.46 -21.05 15.55
C ASP A 121 10.29 -19.76 14.72
N ASN A 122 9.58 -18.75 15.24
CA ASN A 122 9.36 -17.48 14.55
C ASN A 122 9.66 -16.27 15.46
N CYS A 123 9.78 -15.10 14.84
CA CYS A 123 10.08 -13.87 15.56
C CYS A 123 8.81 -13.10 16.01
N LEU A 124 7.60 -13.63 15.85
CA LEU A 124 6.37 -12.88 16.10
C LEU A 124 6.14 -12.64 17.60
N LEU A 125 5.80 -11.41 17.97
CA LEU A 125 5.45 -11.03 19.34
C LEU A 125 3.94 -11.07 19.62
N ALA A 126 3.13 -11.07 18.58
CA ALA A 126 1.68 -11.07 18.66
C ALA A 126 1.10 -11.78 17.44
N ASP A 127 -0.21 -12.04 17.50
CA ASP A 127 -0.95 -12.55 16.36
C ASP A 127 -0.86 -11.59 15.18
N SER A 128 -0.44 -12.12 14.04
CA SER A 128 -0.42 -11.42 12.76
C SER A 128 -1.49 -11.97 11.84
N PHE A 129 -2.03 -11.11 10.98
CA PHE A 129 -3.07 -11.51 10.03
C PHE A 129 -2.61 -11.22 8.61
N VAL A 130 -2.82 -12.20 7.74
CA VAL A 130 -2.71 -12.01 6.30
C VAL A 130 -4.08 -11.53 5.81
N THR A 131 -4.12 -10.32 5.28
CA THR A 131 -5.31 -9.70 4.72
C THR A 131 -5.16 -9.55 3.21
N HIS A 132 -6.29 -9.55 2.51
CA HIS A 132 -6.37 -9.14 1.12
C HIS A 132 -7.12 -7.81 1.08
N THR A 133 -6.47 -6.78 0.56
CA THR A 133 -7.00 -5.42 0.47
C THR A 133 -6.56 -4.82 -0.85
N ASP A 134 -7.49 -4.28 -1.65
CA ASP A 134 -7.21 -3.57 -2.90
C ASP A 134 -6.32 -4.34 -3.90
N GLY A 135 -6.46 -5.67 -3.94
CA GLY A 135 -5.65 -6.52 -4.81
C GLY A 135 -4.28 -6.91 -4.23
N GLU A 136 -3.86 -6.32 -3.13
CA GLU A 136 -2.61 -6.62 -2.43
C GLU A 136 -2.87 -7.64 -1.30
N ILE A 137 -1.92 -8.56 -1.09
CA ILE A 137 -1.91 -9.42 0.10
C ILE A 137 -0.99 -8.76 1.13
N VAL A 138 -1.52 -8.41 2.30
CA VAL A 138 -0.81 -7.65 3.33
C VAL A 138 -0.61 -8.51 4.57
N LEU A 139 0.57 -8.44 5.18
CA LEU A 139 0.92 -9.07 6.44
C LEU A 139 1.60 -8.04 7.34
N ASP A 140 0.92 -7.64 8.40
CA ASP A 140 1.48 -6.81 9.46
C ASP A 140 2.13 -7.70 10.53
N ALA A 141 3.35 -7.35 10.93
CA ALA A 141 4.10 -8.12 11.91
C ALA A 141 4.83 -7.23 12.92
N ARG A 142 4.72 -7.63 14.20
CA ARG A 142 5.56 -7.12 15.28
C ARG A 142 6.56 -8.22 15.64
N LEU A 143 7.83 -7.96 15.39
CA LEU A 143 8.91 -8.92 15.53
C LEU A 143 9.75 -8.64 16.77
N ARG A 144 10.16 -9.69 17.48
CA ARG A 144 11.23 -9.65 18.48
C ARG A 144 12.57 -9.77 17.77
N LEU A 145 13.51 -8.92 18.13
CA LEU A 145 14.90 -9.08 17.68
C LEU A 145 15.57 -10.22 18.47
N CYS A 146 16.17 -11.15 17.75
CA CYS A 146 16.98 -12.25 18.23
C CYS A 146 18.45 -11.83 18.39
N ASP A 147 19.19 -12.57 19.20
CA ASP A 147 20.62 -12.34 19.52
C ASP A 147 20.91 -10.94 20.06
N VAL A 148 19.96 -10.37 20.79
CA VAL A 148 20.06 -9.06 21.43
C VAL A 148 19.20 -9.04 22.70
N GLU A 149 19.63 -8.26 23.70
CA GLU A 149 18.97 -8.14 25.00
C GLU A 149 17.58 -7.51 24.93
N SER A 150 17.34 -6.64 23.95
CA SER A 150 16.07 -5.97 23.74
C SER A 150 15.92 -5.48 22.31
N GLY A 151 14.67 -5.34 21.88
CA GLY A 151 14.36 -4.73 20.61
C GLY A 151 13.15 -5.37 19.95
N GLU A 152 12.31 -4.51 19.40
CA GLU A 152 11.15 -4.92 18.63
C GLU A 152 11.12 -4.15 17.33
N LEU A 153 10.64 -4.80 16.27
CA LEU A 153 10.50 -4.21 14.95
C LEU A 153 9.07 -4.33 14.45
N PHE A 154 8.51 -3.22 13.97
CA PHE A 154 7.18 -3.17 13.37
C PHE A 154 7.35 -3.09 11.85
N VAL A 155 6.91 -4.13 11.16
CA VAL A 155 7.05 -4.26 9.70
C VAL A 155 5.72 -4.65 9.07
N THR A 156 5.52 -4.21 7.83
CA THR A 156 4.40 -4.63 7.00
C THR A 156 4.95 -5.15 5.69
N VAL A 157 4.52 -6.33 5.28
CA VAL A 157 4.90 -6.92 3.99
C VAL A 157 3.66 -7.00 3.11
N LYS A 158 3.78 -6.50 1.88
CA LYS A 158 2.72 -6.54 0.87
C LYS A 158 3.18 -7.31 -0.35
N TRP A 159 2.31 -8.15 -0.88
CA TRP A 159 2.56 -8.96 -2.06
C TRP A 159 1.61 -8.61 -3.19
N ILE A 160 2.20 -8.39 -4.36
CA ILE A 160 1.49 -8.13 -5.61
C ILE A 160 1.95 -9.17 -6.61
N ASP A 161 1.02 -10.02 -7.03
CA ASP A 161 1.25 -11.01 -8.07
C ASP A 161 1.66 -10.33 -9.39
N CYS A 162 2.53 -10.96 -10.19
CA CYS A 162 2.96 -10.41 -11.48
C CYS A 162 1.77 -10.11 -12.42
N ALA A 163 0.73 -10.96 -12.42
CA ALA A 163 -0.50 -10.73 -13.17
C ALA A 163 -1.25 -9.46 -12.71
N ALA A 164 -1.26 -9.19 -11.40
CA ALA A 164 -1.87 -7.98 -10.83
C ALA A 164 -0.99 -6.74 -11.07
N ALA A 165 0.33 -6.88 -11.00
CA ALA A 165 1.27 -5.79 -11.27
C ALA A 165 1.20 -5.32 -12.74
N ALA A 166 1.07 -6.25 -13.68
CA ALA A 166 0.86 -5.94 -15.09
C ALA A 166 -0.48 -5.20 -15.30
N ALA A 167 -1.56 -5.67 -14.68
CA ALA A 167 -2.87 -5.01 -14.75
C ALA A 167 -2.85 -3.58 -14.16
N ALA A 168 -2.17 -3.37 -13.02
CA ALA A 168 -2.01 -2.05 -12.42
C ALA A 168 -1.20 -1.10 -13.31
N THR A 169 -0.17 -1.61 -13.99
CA THR A 169 0.63 -0.83 -14.93
C THR A 169 -0.20 -0.42 -16.15
N VAL A 170 -0.99 -1.34 -16.71
CA VAL A 170 -1.91 -1.03 -17.80
C VAL A 170 -2.97 -0.03 -17.35
N ALA A 171 -3.54 -0.18 -16.15
CA ALA A 171 -4.51 0.77 -15.62
C ALA A 171 -3.91 2.17 -15.45
N LEU A 172 -2.69 2.28 -14.92
CA LEU A 172 -1.99 3.57 -14.80
C LEU A 172 -1.70 4.20 -16.16
N VAL A 173 -1.25 3.40 -17.14
CA VAL A 173 -1.02 3.86 -18.51
C VAL A 173 -2.33 4.32 -19.16
N MET A 174 -3.43 3.57 -18.99
CA MET A 174 -4.75 3.95 -19.49
C MET A 174 -5.25 5.22 -18.80
N GLN A 175 -5.04 5.37 -17.50
CA GLN A 175 -5.41 6.59 -16.76
C GLN A 175 -4.59 7.80 -17.24
N GLN A 176 -3.29 7.63 -17.48
CA GLN A 176 -2.45 8.68 -18.06
C GLN A 176 -2.80 9.00 -19.52
N LEU A 177 -3.29 8.01 -20.29
CA LEU A 177 -3.82 8.23 -21.63
C LEU A 177 -5.16 8.98 -21.57
N ASP A 178 -6.07 8.59 -20.68
CA ASP A 178 -7.35 9.30 -20.44
C ASP A 178 -7.10 10.74 -19.99
N ASP A 179 -6.16 10.98 -19.08
CA ASP A 179 -5.76 12.33 -18.67
C ASP A 179 -5.17 13.13 -19.85
N ARG A 180 -4.35 12.52 -20.71
CA ARG A 180 -3.80 13.17 -21.91
C ARG A 180 -4.88 13.45 -22.95
N VAL A 181 -5.84 12.56 -23.14
CA VAL A 181 -6.97 12.72 -24.06
C VAL A 181 -7.90 13.82 -23.54
N ASN A 182 -8.22 13.84 -22.25
CA ASN A 182 -9.00 14.92 -21.63
C ASN A 182 -8.31 16.28 -21.76
N VAL A 183 -6.99 16.35 -21.55
CA VAL A 183 -6.22 17.58 -21.78
C VAL A 183 -6.29 18.02 -23.25
N LEU A 184 -6.19 17.10 -24.20
CA LEU A 184 -6.27 17.43 -25.63
C LEU A 184 -7.69 17.90 -26.04
N ILE A 185 -8.75 17.31 -25.47
CA ILE A 185 -10.14 17.74 -25.70
C ILE A 185 -10.40 19.15 -25.15
N LEU A 186 -9.81 19.51 -24.00
CA LEU A 186 -9.91 20.87 -23.46
C LEU A 186 -9.17 21.91 -24.33
N LEU A 187 -8.09 21.52 -25.00
CA LEU A 187 -7.34 22.39 -25.91
C LEU A 187 -8.00 22.53 -27.30
N TYR A 188 -8.89 21.60 -27.68
CA TYR A 188 -9.61 21.60 -28.95
C TYR A 188 -11.10 21.96 -28.83
N SER A 189 -11.57 22.32 -27.64
CA SER A 189 -12.93 22.83 -27.48
C SER A 189 -13.03 24.21 -28.13
N PRO A 190 -13.83 24.38 -29.21
CA PRO A 190 -13.98 25.69 -29.85
C PRO A 190 -14.54 26.70 -28.84
N PRO A 191 -14.05 27.95 -28.84
CA PRO A 191 -14.58 28.96 -27.92
C PRO A 191 -16.08 29.10 -28.14
N GLN A 192 -16.87 28.85 -27.09
CA GLN A 192 -18.29 29.15 -27.12
C GLN A 192 -18.43 30.67 -27.24
N PHE A 193 -18.78 31.14 -28.44
CA PHE A 193 -19.19 32.52 -28.63
C PHE A 193 -20.42 32.75 -27.74
N ALA A 194 -20.23 33.55 -26.70
CA ALA A 194 -21.30 34.00 -25.83
C ALA A 194 -22.30 34.81 -26.67
N SER A 195 -23.42 34.20 -27.05
CA SER A 195 -24.59 34.92 -27.56
C SER A 195 -25.22 35.70 -26.41
N SER A 196 -25.06 37.03 -26.48
CA SER A 196 -25.61 38.04 -25.59
C SER A 196 -27.14 37.90 -25.40
N PRO A 197 -27.68 38.09 -24.17
CA PRO A 197 -29.12 38.06 -23.94
C PRO A 197 -29.73 39.46 -24.09
N PHE A 198 -30.26 39.78 -25.28
CA PHE A 198 -31.28 40.82 -25.39
C PHE A 198 -32.60 40.15 -25.78
N ALA A 199 -33.27 39.60 -24.76
CA ALA A 199 -34.61 39.06 -24.88
C ALA A 199 -35.62 40.22 -24.92
N LEU A 200 -36.35 40.35 -26.03
CA LEU A 200 -37.53 41.22 -26.14
C LEU A 200 -38.68 40.64 -25.29
N PRO A 201 -39.48 41.48 -24.60
CA PRO A 201 -40.62 41.00 -23.82
C PRO A 201 -41.78 40.53 -24.72
N PRO A 202 -42.59 39.55 -24.26
CA PRO A 202 -43.73 39.03 -25.02
C PRO A 202 -44.92 40.02 -25.05
N PRO A 203 -45.75 39.99 -26.11
CA PRO A 203 -46.94 40.85 -26.22
C PRO A 203 -48.08 40.37 -25.31
N LEU A 204 -48.82 41.33 -24.74
CA LEU A 204 -50.00 41.13 -23.90
C LEU A 204 -51.21 40.64 -24.71
N SER A 205 -51.86 39.57 -24.23
CA SER A 205 -53.11 39.03 -24.80
C SER A 205 -54.34 39.82 -24.32
N PRO A 206 -55.37 40.08 -25.16
CA PRO A 206 -56.59 40.74 -24.73
C PRO A 206 -57.64 39.78 -24.14
N LEU A 207 -58.33 40.28 -23.10
CA LEU A 207 -59.55 39.76 -22.50
C LEU A 207 -60.68 39.55 -23.52
N HIS A 208 -61.38 38.42 -23.47
CA HIS A 208 -62.81 38.40 -23.76
C HIS A 208 -63.58 37.33 -22.97
N LEU A 209 -64.75 37.80 -22.54
CA LEU A 209 -65.77 37.23 -21.66
C LEU A 209 -66.72 36.28 -22.42
N GLN A 210 -67.58 35.60 -21.65
CA GLN A 210 -68.85 34.91 -21.97
C GLN A 210 -68.75 33.37 -21.86
N SER A 211 -69.23 32.74 -20.79
CA SER A 211 -70.63 32.50 -20.33
C SER A 211 -71.35 31.41 -21.13
N GLU A 212 -71.67 30.29 -20.46
CA GLU A 212 -72.88 29.44 -20.58
C GLU A 212 -72.65 28.20 -19.67
N ILE A 213 -73.39 27.98 -18.57
CA ILE A 213 -74.77 27.46 -18.40
C ILE A 213 -74.88 25.92 -18.56
N ARG A 214 -75.15 25.24 -17.41
CA ARG A 214 -76.01 24.03 -17.19
C ARG A 214 -75.48 22.68 -17.76
N ILE A 215 -75.67 21.47 -17.19
CA ILE A 215 -76.73 20.82 -16.39
C ILE A 215 -76.13 19.63 -15.59
N GLN A 216 -76.65 19.34 -14.40
CA GLN A 216 -76.46 18.08 -13.62
C GLN A 216 -77.33 16.92 -14.16
N ARG A 217 -76.80 15.68 -14.15
CA ARG A 217 -77.56 14.46 -13.82
C ARG A 217 -76.60 13.28 -13.61
N LEU A 218 -76.62 12.69 -12.42
CA LEU A 218 -77.21 11.38 -12.13
C LEU A 218 -77.52 11.32 -10.63
#